data_AF-A0A1I1Q480-F1
#
_entry.id   AF-A0A1I1Q480-F1
#
_cell.length_a   1.000
_cell.length_b   1.000
_cell.length_c   1.000
_cell.angle_alpha   90.00
_cell.angle_beta   90.00
_cell.angle_gamma   90.00
#
_symmetry.space_group_name_H-M   'P 1'
#
loop_
_entity.id
_entity.type
_entity.pdbx_description
1 polymer ?
#
loop_
_entity_poly.entity_id
_entity_poly.type
_entity_poly.pdbx_seq_one_letter_code
_entity_poly.pdbx_strand_id
1 'polypeptide(L)'
;MTAAVAADVRTTPESLLLTFFGTHVLGRATRVSAASVVEVLQRAGTPAPATRSALTRMVSKGLLSSRRLGRPAYLGLTPRSEQVLQDGGARVWRSGAVNRFWDGRWTLLSFSLPGSWQRQRHELRARLVWAGFGPVQGGLWIAPGTVDVVPLLAGASAAPYVRSFVATPGSGDDVPAMVAAAWDLDAIAEGYRGFADRWDGGPADRQHTDPLARQLLLETEWLQLVRADPRLPVELLPASWPAGPAQDLFHRLHAAVDPAARAVAAGLLDTVPEGAP
;
A
#
# COMPACT_ATOMS: atom_id res chain seq x y z
N MET A 1 -23.18 9.71 11.58
CA MET A 1 -21.83 10.24 11.89
C MET A 1 -20.82 9.27 11.29
N THR A 2 -20.81 9.06 9.96
CA THR A 2 -20.28 9.96 8.92
C THR A 2 -18.83 10.34 9.18
N ALA A 3 -17.93 9.44 8.80
CA ALA A 3 -16.53 9.73 8.54
C ALA A 3 -16.15 9.02 7.22
N ALA A 4 -16.91 9.31 6.16
CA ALA A 4 -16.48 9.06 4.79
C ALA A 4 -15.60 10.26 4.40
N VAL A 5 -14.30 10.15 4.72
CA VAL A 5 -13.31 11.04 4.16
C VAL A 5 -13.04 10.51 2.76
N ALA A 6 -13.57 11.20 1.74
CA ALA A 6 -12.96 11.17 0.43
C ALA A 6 -11.52 11.66 0.62
N ALA A 7 -10.61 10.71 0.77
CA ALA A 7 -9.21 11.01 0.98
C ALA A 7 -8.65 11.52 -0.34
N ASP A 8 -8.59 12.84 -0.46
CA ASP A 8 -7.49 13.51 -1.16
C ASP A 8 -6.23 12.68 -0.87
N VAL A 9 -5.72 11.96 -1.86
CA VAL A 9 -4.63 10.98 -1.70
C VAL A 9 -3.35 11.78 -1.45
N ARG A 10 -3.19 12.27 -0.23
CA ARG A 10 -2.06 13.09 0.17
C ARG A 10 -0.85 12.19 0.29
N THR A 11 0.04 12.28 -0.69
CA THR A 11 1.37 11.69 -0.62
C THR A 11 2.12 12.31 0.57
N THR A 12 2.29 11.53 1.64
CA THR A 12 3.09 11.93 2.80
C THR A 12 4.58 11.73 2.49
N PRO A 13 5.48 12.51 3.12
CA PRO A 13 6.92 12.29 2.96
C PRO A 13 7.33 10.85 3.26
N GLU A 14 6.78 10.22 4.30
CA GLU A 14 7.03 8.82 4.62
C GLU A 14 6.57 7.85 3.53
N SER A 15 5.40 8.10 2.91
CA SER A 15 4.94 7.25 1.80
C SER A 15 5.84 7.37 0.58
N LEU A 16 6.28 8.59 0.24
CA LEU A 16 7.25 8.82 -0.84
C LEU A 16 8.60 8.18 -0.52
N LEU A 17 9.07 8.27 0.73
CA LEU A 17 10.31 7.61 1.14
C LEU A 17 10.20 6.09 1.00
N LEU A 18 9.10 5.47 1.44
CA LEU A 18 8.90 4.03 1.29
C LEU A 18 8.90 3.63 -0.19
N THR A 19 8.21 4.37 -1.05
CA THR A 19 8.24 4.12 -2.50
C THR A 19 9.66 4.26 -3.06
N PHE A 20 10.36 5.34 -2.73
CA PHE A 20 11.74 5.58 -3.16
C PHE A 20 12.67 4.42 -2.77
N PHE A 21 12.62 4.01 -1.51
CA PHE A 21 13.44 2.92 -1.01
C PHE A 21 13.03 1.58 -1.63
N GLY A 22 11.74 1.34 -1.87
CA GLY A 22 11.24 0.15 -2.57
C GLY A 22 11.73 0.06 -4.01
N THR A 23 11.76 1.19 -4.71
CA THR A 23 12.06 1.23 -6.15
C THR A 23 13.56 1.31 -6.42
N HIS A 24 14.31 2.08 -5.63
CA HIS A 24 15.72 2.39 -5.90
C HIS A 24 16.73 1.74 -4.95
N VAL A 25 16.30 1.13 -3.84
CA VAL A 25 17.23 0.54 -2.85
C VAL A 25 16.94 -0.93 -2.54
N LEU A 26 15.67 -1.34 -2.46
CA LEU A 26 15.29 -2.72 -2.15
C LEU A 26 15.94 -3.71 -3.13
N GLY A 27 16.48 -4.80 -2.58
CA GLY A 27 17.17 -5.84 -3.37
C GLY A 27 18.56 -5.44 -3.86
N ARG A 28 19.04 -4.23 -3.54
CA ARG A 28 20.40 -3.76 -3.82
C ARG A 28 21.15 -3.69 -2.50
N ALA A 29 22.30 -4.36 -2.40
CA ALA A 29 23.18 -4.34 -1.22
C ALA A 29 23.91 -3.00 -1.07
N THR A 30 23.15 -1.91 -1.04
CA THR A 30 23.61 -0.52 -1.15
C THR A 30 22.92 0.37 -0.14
N ARG A 31 23.65 1.37 0.34
CA ARG A 31 23.12 2.50 1.11
C ARG A 31 23.14 3.75 0.24
N VAL A 32 22.21 4.66 0.48
CA VAL A 32 22.06 5.92 -0.28
C VAL A 32 22.25 7.13 0.62
N SER A 33 22.92 8.16 0.11
CA SER A 33 23.16 9.38 0.88
C SER A 33 21.84 10.06 1.24
N ALA A 34 21.72 10.56 2.48
CA ALA A 34 20.55 11.31 2.92
C ALA A 34 20.35 12.59 2.09
N ALA A 35 21.41 13.16 1.53
CA ALA A 35 21.34 14.33 0.65
C ALA A 35 20.66 13.99 -0.68
N SER A 36 21.03 12.89 -1.33
CA SER A 36 20.38 12.41 -2.55
C SER A 36 18.90 12.13 -2.32
N VAL A 37 18.54 11.48 -1.21
CA VAL A 37 17.12 11.22 -0.87
C VAL A 37 16.34 12.53 -0.69
N VAL A 38 16.93 13.51 -0.01
CA VAL A 38 16.31 14.84 0.16
C VAL A 38 16.10 15.53 -1.19
N GLU A 39 17.09 15.49 -2.08
CA GLU A 39 16.98 16.09 -3.42
C GLU A 39 15.87 15.43 -4.25
N VAL A 40 15.80 14.09 -4.25
CA VAL A 40 14.72 13.36 -4.96
C VAL A 40 13.35 13.79 -4.48
N LEU A 41 13.14 13.86 -3.15
CA LEU A 41 11.85 14.25 -2.60
C LEU A 41 11.51 15.72 -2.88
N GLN A 42 12.51 16.61 -2.99
CA GLN A 42 12.29 17.99 -3.42
C GLN A 42 11.80 18.09 -4.86
N ARG A 43 12.35 17.27 -5.77
CA ARG A 43 11.84 17.17 -7.15
C ARG A 43 10.39 16.69 -7.19
N ALA A 44 10.00 15.83 -6.25
CA ALA A 44 8.61 15.41 -6.04
C ALA A 44 7.75 16.41 -5.23
N GLY A 45 8.25 17.64 -5.01
CA GLY A 45 7.48 18.71 -4.35
C GLY A 45 7.48 18.67 -2.82
N THR A 46 8.26 17.79 -2.18
CA THR A 46 8.38 17.73 -0.72
C THR A 46 9.52 18.61 -0.20
N PRO A 47 9.26 19.60 0.69
CA PRO A 47 10.31 20.45 1.23
C PRO A 47 11.38 19.69 2.00
N ALA A 48 12.65 20.08 1.85
CA ALA A 48 13.78 19.44 2.53
C ALA A 48 13.62 19.29 4.06
N PRO A 49 13.09 20.28 4.81
CA PRO A 49 12.84 20.10 6.25
C PRO A 49 11.85 18.97 6.56
N ALA A 50 10.80 18.83 5.75
CA ALA A 50 9.80 17.77 5.91
C ALA A 50 10.41 16.39 5.63
N THR A 51 11.20 16.27 4.56
CA THR A 51 11.92 15.04 4.23
C THR A 51 12.90 14.61 5.33
N ARG A 52 13.72 15.54 5.83
CA ARG A 52 14.67 15.25 6.93
C ARG A 52 13.95 14.82 8.20
N SER A 53 12.83 15.47 8.52
CA SER A 53 12.00 15.11 9.67
C SER A 53 11.43 13.68 9.53
N ALA A 54 10.94 13.33 8.35
CA ALA A 54 10.43 11.99 8.06
C ALA A 54 11.53 10.91 8.10
N LEU A 55 12.71 11.19 7.54
CA LEU A 55 13.88 10.31 7.63
C LEU A 55 14.27 10.03 9.08
N THR A 56 14.36 11.06 9.92
CA THR A 56 14.64 10.89 11.36
C THR A 56 13.59 10.02 12.04
N ARG A 57 12.30 10.21 11.73
CA ARG A 57 11.22 9.35 12.25
C ARG A 57 11.32 7.91 11.77
N MET A 58 11.68 7.68 10.50
CA MET A 58 11.84 6.33 9.97
C MET A 58 13.04 5.61 10.59
N VAL A 59 14.15 6.32 10.85
CA VAL A 59 15.29 5.78 11.59
C VAL A 59 14.90 5.46 13.04
N SER A 60 14.22 6.37 13.75
CA SER A 60 13.83 6.13 15.14
C SER A 60 12.82 4.99 15.30
N LYS A 61 12.00 4.73 14.29
CA LYS A 61 11.07 3.58 14.23
C LYS A 61 11.73 2.27 13.79
N GLY A 62 13.04 2.28 13.50
CA GLY A 62 13.78 1.10 13.04
C GLY A 62 13.40 0.64 11.62
N LEU A 63 12.86 1.54 10.80
CA LEU A 63 12.61 1.26 9.37
C LEU A 63 13.85 1.55 8.52
N LEU A 64 14.69 2.50 8.91
CA LEU A 64 15.95 2.78 8.21
C LEU A 64 17.12 2.69 9.19
N SER A 65 18.26 2.23 8.70
CA SER A 65 19.54 2.36 9.39
C SER A 65 20.28 3.57 8.84
N SER A 66 20.99 4.30 9.70
CA SER A 66 21.82 5.44 9.30
C SER A 66 23.26 5.21 9.72
N ARG A 67 24.20 5.38 8.79
CA ARG A 67 25.65 5.27 9.03
C ARG A 67 26.34 6.51 8.49
N ARG A 68 27.22 7.12 9.30
CA ARG A 68 28.07 8.20 8.82
C ARG A 68 29.36 7.62 8.25
N LEU A 69 29.70 8.02 7.04
CA LEU A 69 30.96 7.70 6.38
C LEU A 69 31.64 9.04 6.06
N GLY A 70 32.47 9.53 6.99
CA GLY A 70 32.97 10.90 6.97
C GLY A 70 31.88 11.93 7.27
N ARG A 71 31.69 12.91 6.38
CA ARG A 71 30.70 13.99 6.52
C ARG A 71 29.26 13.59 6.15
N PRO A 72 28.99 12.83 5.07
CA PRO A 72 27.62 12.43 4.73
C PRO A 72 27.08 11.28 5.59
N ALA A 73 25.76 11.27 5.79
CA ALA A 73 25.02 10.15 6.36
C ALA A 73 24.41 9.31 5.23
N TYR A 74 24.60 8.00 5.29
CA TYR A 74 24.06 7.01 4.36
C TYR A 74 22.98 6.17 5.03
N LEU A 75 21.87 6.00 4.32
CA LEU A 75 20.68 5.32 4.75
C LEU A 75 20.60 3.94 4.11
N GLY A 76 20.32 2.92 4.92
CA GLY A 76 20.08 1.55 4.47
C GLY A 76 18.74 1.03 4.97
N LEU A 77 18.21 0.01 4.32
CA LEU A 77 17.03 -0.71 4.79
C LEU A 77 17.37 -1.52 6.04
N THR A 78 16.39 -1.69 6.92
CA THR A 78 16.44 -2.72 7.97
C THR A 78 15.68 -3.97 7.49
N PRO A 79 15.93 -5.16 8.07
CA PRO A 79 15.18 -6.37 7.70
C PRO A 79 13.66 -6.18 7.81
N ARG A 80 13.21 -5.41 8.81
CA ARG A 80 11.81 -5.03 8.98
C ARG A 80 11.27 -4.24 7.78
N SER A 81 12.01 -3.23 7.32
CA SER A 81 11.58 -2.44 6.17
C SER A 81 11.64 -3.21 4.86
N GLU A 82 12.59 -4.13 4.69
CA GLU A 82 12.65 -5.00 3.51
C GLU A 82 11.39 -5.84 3.39
N GLN A 83 10.93 -6.46 4.49
CA GLN A 83 9.67 -7.20 4.52
C GLN A 83 8.48 -6.31 4.13
N VAL A 84 8.36 -5.13 4.74
CA VAL A 84 7.28 -4.16 4.43
C VAL A 84 7.28 -3.74 2.96
N LEU A 85 8.47 -3.52 2.38
CA LEU A 85 8.60 -3.10 0.98
C LEU A 85 8.38 -4.25 0.00
N GLN A 86 8.81 -5.47 0.33
CA GLN A 86 8.52 -6.68 -0.45
C GLN A 86 7.01 -6.95 -0.52
N ASP A 87 6.30 -6.81 0.60
CA ASP A 87 4.84 -6.92 0.66
C ASP A 87 4.15 -5.83 -0.18
N GLY A 88 4.64 -4.59 -0.08
CA GLY A 88 4.16 -3.48 -0.91
C GLY A 88 4.36 -3.71 -2.41
N GLY A 89 5.56 -4.14 -2.81
CA GLY A 89 5.89 -4.46 -4.19
C GLY A 89 5.09 -5.64 -4.74
N ALA A 90 4.79 -6.65 -3.90
CA ALA A 90 3.89 -7.74 -4.27
C ALA A 90 2.51 -7.23 -4.71
N ARG A 91 1.95 -6.29 -3.93
CA ARG A 91 0.62 -5.71 -4.18
C ARG A 91 0.59 -4.90 -5.47
N VAL A 92 1.61 -4.09 -5.71
CA VAL A 92 1.72 -3.25 -6.91
C VAL A 92 1.93 -4.09 -8.17
N TRP A 93 2.88 -5.04 -8.15
CA TRP A 93 3.40 -5.66 -9.37
C TRP A 93 2.91 -7.07 -9.65
N ARG A 94 2.61 -7.87 -8.61
CA ARG A 94 2.22 -9.28 -8.79
C ARG A 94 0.72 -9.49 -8.67
N SER A 95 0.16 -8.94 -7.61
CA SER A 95 -1.25 -9.09 -7.28
C SER A 95 -2.13 -8.15 -8.11
N GLY A 96 -1.71 -6.91 -8.32
CA GLY A 96 -2.51 -5.89 -8.99
C GLY A 96 -3.81 -5.54 -8.23
N ALA A 97 -4.59 -4.63 -8.80
CA ALA A 97 -5.88 -4.19 -8.30
C ALA A 97 -7.02 -5.18 -8.61
N VAL A 98 -6.90 -5.97 -9.68
CA VAL A 98 -8.00 -6.86 -10.12
C VAL A 98 -7.77 -8.31 -9.68
N ASN A 99 -8.71 -8.86 -8.92
CA ASN A 99 -8.74 -10.29 -8.60
C ASN A 99 -9.60 -11.05 -9.62
N ARG A 100 -8.96 -11.77 -10.55
CA ARG A 100 -9.62 -12.53 -11.64
C ARG A 100 -9.65 -14.05 -11.43
N PHE A 101 -8.96 -14.55 -10.41
CA PHE A 101 -8.71 -15.98 -10.20
C PHE A 101 -9.32 -16.50 -8.90
N TRP A 102 -10.42 -15.89 -8.49
CA TRP A 102 -11.12 -16.32 -7.30
C TRP A 102 -11.82 -17.67 -7.57
N ASP A 103 -11.80 -18.55 -6.58
CA ASP A 103 -12.27 -19.93 -6.67
C ASP A 103 -13.61 -20.16 -5.93
N GLY A 104 -14.33 -19.08 -5.63
CA GLY A 104 -15.60 -19.13 -4.90
C GLY A 104 -15.45 -19.23 -3.37
N ARG A 105 -14.25 -19.45 -2.84
CA ARG A 105 -14.03 -19.64 -1.39
C ARG A 105 -13.88 -18.32 -0.64
N TRP A 106 -14.37 -18.28 0.58
CA TRP A 106 -14.22 -17.15 1.50
C TRP A 106 -13.52 -17.61 2.77
N THR A 107 -12.71 -16.73 3.35
CA THR A 107 -12.26 -16.85 4.73
C THR A 107 -13.23 -16.11 5.63
N LEU A 108 -13.81 -16.81 6.59
CA LEU A 108 -14.71 -16.28 7.59
C LEU A 108 -13.98 -16.18 8.92
N LEU A 109 -14.08 -15.03 9.56
CA LEU A 109 -13.60 -14.81 10.93
C LEU A 109 -14.75 -14.39 11.83
N SER A 110 -15.03 -15.20 12.83
CA SER A 110 -15.99 -14.87 13.89
C SER A 110 -15.23 -14.66 15.19
N PHE A 111 -15.57 -13.59 15.91
CA PHE A 111 -15.03 -13.34 17.23
C PHE A 111 -16.08 -12.79 18.18
N SER A 112 -15.98 -13.22 19.44
CA SER A 112 -16.75 -12.67 20.55
C SER A 112 -15.80 -12.29 21.66
N LEU A 113 -15.64 -10.98 21.88
CA LEU A 113 -14.77 -10.44 22.92
C LEU A 113 -15.59 -9.93 24.10
N PRO A 114 -15.06 -10.02 25.35
CA PRO A 114 -15.68 -9.41 26.52
C PRO A 114 -15.97 -7.92 26.31
N GLY A 115 -17.02 -7.41 26.97
CA GLY A 115 -17.42 -6.00 26.86
C GLY A 115 -16.34 -5.00 27.27
N SER A 116 -15.44 -5.38 28.18
CA SER A 116 -14.30 -4.57 28.63
C SER A 116 -13.17 -4.45 27.61
N TRP A 117 -13.17 -5.25 26.54
CA TRP A 117 -12.07 -5.36 25.57
C TRP A 117 -12.27 -4.47 24.34
N GLN A 118 -12.74 -3.23 24.54
CA GLN A 118 -13.02 -2.31 23.44
C GLN A 118 -11.76 -1.99 22.63
N ARG A 119 -10.64 -1.75 23.29
CA ARG A 119 -9.35 -1.47 22.64
C ARG A 119 -8.90 -2.63 21.74
N GLN A 120 -8.96 -3.86 22.26
CA GLN A 120 -8.57 -5.07 21.52
C GLN A 120 -9.52 -5.32 20.35
N ARG A 121 -10.81 -5.01 20.50
CA ARG A 121 -11.79 -5.07 19.42
C ARG A 121 -11.45 -4.08 18.30
N HIS A 122 -11.12 -2.84 18.63
CA HIS A 122 -10.70 -1.85 17.65
C HIS A 122 -9.41 -2.25 16.94
N GLU A 123 -8.43 -2.76 17.68
CA GLU A 123 -7.17 -3.25 17.12
C GLU A 123 -7.38 -4.44 16.17
N LEU A 124 -8.18 -5.44 16.58
CA LEU A 124 -8.49 -6.59 15.73
C LEU A 124 -9.21 -6.14 14.45
N ARG A 125 -10.21 -5.26 14.55
CA ARG A 125 -10.90 -4.72 13.38
C ARG A 125 -9.96 -3.97 12.43
N ALA A 126 -9.04 -3.16 12.97
CA ALA A 126 -8.06 -2.47 12.16
C ALA A 126 -7.14 -3.44 11.40
N ARG A 127 -6.69 -4.53 12.06
CA ARG A 127 -5.92 -5.60 11.40
C ARG A 127 -6.73 -6.32 10.32
N LEU A 128 -8.00 -6.60 10.57
CA LEU A 128 -8.91 -7.25 9.64
C LEU A 128 -9.13 -6.42 8.37
N VAL A 129 -9.45 -5.13 8.53
CA VAL A 129 -9.57 -4.20 7.41
C VAL A 129 -8.27 -4.16 6.60
N TRP A 130 -7.12 -4.10 7.28
CA TRP A 130 -5.81 -4.10 6.61
C TRP A 130 -5.54 -5.40 5.83
N ALA A 131 -6.12 -6.52 6.27
CA ALA A 131 -6.05 -7.81 5.58
C ALA A 131 -7.15 -8.00 4.52
N GLY A 132 -7.97 -6.97 4.25
CA GLY A 132 -9.02 -7.01 3.23
C GLY A 132 -10.35 -7.62 3.70
N PHE A 133 -10.50 -7.87 5.00
CA PHE A 133 -11.77 -8.37 5.53
C PHE A 133 -12.81 -7.25 5.63
N GLY A 134 -14.06 -7.57 5.28
CA GLY A 134 -15.24 -6.73 5.45
C GLY A 134 -16.16 -7.29 6.53
N PRO A 135 -16.81 -6.43 7.35
CA PRO A 135 -17.79 -6.88 8.34
C PRO A 135 -19.10 -7.30 7.65
N VAL A 136 -19.72 -8.38 8.14
CA VAL A 136 -21.08 -8.79 7.73
C VAL A 136 -22.08 -8.48 8.84
N GLN A 137 -21.99 -9.19 9.98
CA GLN A 137 -22.89 -9.03 11.11
C GLN A 137 -22.33 -9.67 12.39
N GLY A 138 -22.72 -9.19 13.57
CA GLY A 138 -22.51 -9.92 14.83
C GLY A 138 -21.07 -10.29 15.21
N GLY A 139 -20.06 -9.65 14.62
CA GLY A 139 -18.64 -10.03 14.80
C GLY A 139 -18.10 -11.01 13.74
N LEU A 140 -18.90 -11.35 12.73
CA LEU A 140 -18.48 -12.06 11.52
C LEU A 140 -17.86 -11.10 10.51
N TRP A 141 -16.69 -11.48 10.02
CA TRP A 141 -15.92 -10.80 8.98
C TRP A 141 -15.58 -11.79 7.87
N ILE A 142 -15.54 -11.31 6.63
CA ILE A 142 -15.29 -12.13 5.44
C ILE A 142 -14.18 -11.52 4.60
N ALA A 143 -13.36 -12.37 3.97
CA ALA A 143 -12.42 -11.98 2.93
C ALA A 143 -12.47 -12.99 1.78
N PRO A 144 -12.35 -12.54 0.52
CA PRO A 144 -12.33 -13.45 -0.62
C PRO A 144 -11.06 -14.30 -0.63
N GLY A 145 -11.21 -15.58 -0.94
CA GLY A 145 -10.15 -16.58 -0.99
C GLY A 145 -9.78 -17.15 0.37
N THR A 146 -8.66 -17.88 0.41
CA THR A 146 -8.07 -18.44 1.63
C THR A 146 -6.97 -17.51 2.15
N VAL A 147 -7.28 -16.76 3.20
CA VAL A 147 -6.32 -15.87 3.87
C VAL A 147 -5.64 -16.63 5.01
N ASP A 148 -4.31 -16.53 5.12
CA ASP A 148 -3.61 -17.06 6.28
C ASP A 148 -3.88 -16.18 7.51
N VAL A 149 -4.69 -16.71 8.42
CA VAL A 149 -5.14 -16.02 9.62
C VAL A 149 -4.07 -16.03 10.73
N VAL A 150 -3.12 -16.96 10.68
CA VAL A 150 -2.12 -17.12 11.75
C VAL A 150 -1.23 -15.87 11.87
N PRO A 151 -0.59 -15.37 10.79
CA PRO A 151 0.17 -14.13 10.84
C PRO A 151 -0.69 -12.91 11.21
N LEU A 152 -1.95 -12.88 10.78
CA LEU A 152 -2.88 -11.79 11.05
C LEU A 152 -3.17 -11.63 12.55
N LEU A 153 -3.33 -12.76 13.25
CA LEU A 153 -3.62 -12.81 14.68
C LEU A 153 -2.37 -12.83 15.56
N ALA A 154 -1.17 -12.92 14.98
CA ALA A 154 0.08 -12.97 15.72
C ALA A 154 0.21 -11.78 16.69
N GLY A 155 0.46 -12.08 17.96
CA GLY A 155 0.60 -11.09 19.03
C GLY A 155 -0.69 -10.36 19.44
N ALA A 156 -1.86 -10.71 18.87
CA ALA A 156 -3.14 -10.13 19.30
C ALA A 156 -3.67 -10.86 20.54
N SER A 157 -3.93 -10.14 21.63
CA SER A 157 -4.56 -10.73 22.83
C SER A 157 -5.95 -11.32 22.52
N ALA A 158 -6.61 -10.84 21.46
CA ALA A 158 -7.89 -11.34 20.99
C ALA A 158 -7.81 -12.69 20.27
N ALA A 159 -6.61 -13.17 19.86
CA ALA A 159 -6.47 -14.37 19.04
C ALA A 159 -7.20 -15.63 19.58
N PRO A 160 -7.19 -15.94 20.89
CA PRO A 160 -7.91 -17.11 21.43
C PRO A 160 -9.44 -17.05 21.26
N TYR A 161 -9.99 -15.85 21.04
CA TYR A 161 -11.43 -15.59 20.89
C TYR A 161 -11.89 -15.56 19.44
N VAL A 162 -10.96 -15.77 18.49
CA VAL A 162 -11.26 -15.80 17.06
C VAL A 162 -11.46 -17.25 16.62
N ARG A 163 -12.42 -17.48 15.73
CA ARG A 163 -12.62 -18.73 15.00
C ARG A 163 -12.56 -18.42 13.51
N SER A 164 -11.83 -19.25 12.77
CA SER A 164 -11.65 -19.10 11.33
C SER A 164 -12.17 -20.30 10.56
N PHE A 165 -12.87 -20.04 9.48
CA PHE A 165 -13.38 -21.08 8.58
C PHE A 165 -13.10 -20.69 7.14
N VAL A 166 -12.96 -21.70 6.28
CA VAL A 166 -13.04 -21.52 4.82
C VAL A 166 -14.38 -22.06 4.37
N ALA A 167 -15.15 -21.25 3.66
CA ALA A 167 -16.51 -21.60 3.24
C ALA A 167 -16.79 -21.15 1.80
N THR A 168 -17.90 -21.61 1.24
CA THR A 168 -18.50 -21.07 0.01
C THR A 168 -19.88 -20.51 0.34
N PRO A 169 -20.40 -19.52 -0.41
CA PRO A 169 -21.75 -18.99 -0.18
C PRO A 169 -22.82 -20.06 -0.32
N GLY A 170 -23.91 -19.93 0.43
CA GLY A 170 -25.06 -20.83 0.31
C GLY A 170 -25.77 -20.64 -1.02
N SER A 171 -26.50 -21.68 -1.45
CA SER A 171 -27.38 -21.57 -2.62
C SER A 171 -28.51 -20.57 -2.35
N GLY A 172 -28.61 -19.52 -3.18
CA GLY A 172 -29.64 -18.49 -3.07
C GLY A 172 -29.22 -17.21 -2.33
N ASP A 173 -28.00 -17.15 -1.79
CA ASP A 173 -27.47 -15.91 -1.22
C ASP A 173 -27.14 -14.89 -2.31
N ASP A 174 -27.53 -13.63 -2.08
CA ASP A 174 -27.12 -12.49 -2.92
C ASP A 174 -25.71 -12.02 -2.52
N VAL A 175 -24.70 -12.73 -3.04
CA VAL A 175 -23.29 -12.43 -2.78
C VAL A 175 -22.91 -11.00 -3.19
N PRO A 176 -23.31 -10.47 -4.36
CA PRO A 176 -23.10 -9.06 -4.69
C PRO A 176 -23.66 -8.08 -3.65
N ALA A 177 -24.88 -8.31 -3.14
CA ALA A 177 -25.44 -7.46 -2.09
C ALA A 177 -24.66 -7.57 -0.76
N MET A 178 -24.20 -8.76 -0.39
CA MET A 178 -23.32 -8.96 0.77
C MET A 178 -22.01 -8.19 0.63
N VAL A 179 -21.41 -8.20 -0.57
CA VAL A 179 -20.18 -7.44 -0.87
C VAL A 179 -20.45 -5.93 -0.77
N ALA A 180 -21.53 -5.44 -1.37
CA ALA A 180 -21.89 -4.01 -1.28
C ALA A 180 -22.19 -3.55 0.17
N ALA A 181 -22.65 -4.45 1.04
CA ALA A 181 -22.88 -4.15 2.45
C ALA A 181 -21.60 -4.18 3.31
N ALA A 182 -20.64 -5.03 2.95
CA ALA A 182 -19.40 -5.23 3.71
C ALA A 182 -18.28 -4.25 3.34
N TRP A 183 -18.30 -3.68 2.13
CA TRP A 183 -17.30 -2.71 1.67
C TRP A 183 -17.95 -1.50 1.02
N ASP A 184 -17.31 -0.33 1.19
CA ASP A 184 -17.69 0.90 0.50
C ASP A 184 -17.16 0.86 -0.94
N LEU A 185 -17.91 0.19 -1.82
CA LEU A 185 -17.53 0.01 -3.22
C LEU A 185 -17.47 1.35 -3.97
N ASP A 186 -18.32 2.31 -3.60
CA ASP A 186 -18.33 3.64 -4.23
C ASP A 186 -17.05 4.40 -3.90
N ALA A 187 -16.61 4.41 -2.64
CA ALA A 187 -15.36 5.04 -2.25
C ALA A 187 -14.14 4.41 -2.94
N ILE A 188 -14.12 3.08 -3.08
CA ILE A 188 -13.04 2.38 -3.78
C ILE A 188 -13.05 2.75 -5.28
N ALA A 189 -14.22 2.70 -5.91
CA ALA A 189 -14.37 3.05 -7.32
C ALA A 189 -13.96 4.51 -7.59
N GLU A 190 -14.33 5.43 -6.70
CA GLU A 190 -13.97 6.83 -6.80
C GLU A 190 -12.46 7.06 -6.68
N GLY A 191 -11.77 6.29 -5.83
CA GLY A 191 -10.31 6.31 -5.77
C GLY A 191 -9.66 5.97 -7.12
N TYR A 192 -10.15 4.95 -7.81
CA TYR A 192 -9.67 4.57 -9.15
C TYR A 192 -10.01 5.57 -10.24
N ARG A 193 -11.23 6.14 -10.22
CA ARG A 193 -11.60 7.20 -11.16
C ARG A 193 -10.76 8.46 -10.96
N GLY A 194 -10.62 8.91 -9.71
CA GLY A 194 -9.79 10.07 -9.38
C GLY A 194 -8.32 9.88 -9.77
N PHE A 195 -7.78 8.66 -9.65
CA PHE A 195 -6.45 8.34 -10.16
C PHE A 195 -6.38 8.52 -11.69
N ALA A 196 -7.33 7.95 -12.43
CA ALA A 196 -7.40 8.11 -13.88
C ALA A 196 -7.54 9.57 -14.30
N ASP A 197 -8.44 10.33 -13.66
CA ASP A 197 -8.67 11.75 -13.92
C ASP A 197 -7.42 12.61 -13.72
N ARG A 198 -6.52 12.21 -12.80
CA ARG A 198 -5.25 12.91 -12.55
C ARG A 198 -4.16 12.54 -13.55
N TRP A 199 -4.11 11.28 -13.98
CA TRP A 199 -2.98 10.70 -14.68
C TRP A 199 -3.20 10.42 -16.18
N ASP A 200 -4.43 10.51 -16.68
CA ASP A 200 -4.78 10.34 -18.10
C ASP A 200 -5.04 11.71 -18.77
N GLY A 201 -3.98 12.49 -19.02
CA GLY A 201 -4.08 13.88 -19.51
C GLY A 201 -4.50 14.90 -18.43
N GLY A 202 -4.64 14.45 -17.19
CA GLY A 202 -5.03 15.24 -16.03
C GLY A 202 -3.96 16.21 -15.50
N PRO A 203 -4.21 16.86 -14.36
CA PRO A 203 -3.27 17.79 -13.74
C PRO A 203 -1.94 17.16 -13.37
N ALA A 204 -1.93 15.96 -12.75
CA ALA A 204 -0.70 15.29 -12.33
C ALA A 204 0.14 14.88 -13.55
N ASP A 205 -0.53 14.39 -14.60
CA ASP A 205 0.10 14.03 -15.86
C ASP A 205 0.81 15.23 -16.51
N ARG A 206 0.18 16.41 -16.50
CA ARG A 206 0.73 17.63 -17.09
C ARG A 206 1.79 18.32 -16.24
N GLN A 207 1.70 18.24 -14.92
CA GLN A 207 2.59 18.96 -14.00
C GLN A 207 3.91 18.23 -13.73
N HIS A 208 3.89 16.89 -13.65
CA HIS A 208 5.07 16.11 -13.27
C HIS A 208 5.86 15.67 -14.50
N THR A 209 6.78 16.54 -14.93
CA THR A 209 7.63 16.33 -16.12
C THR A 209 9.04 15.83 -15.78
N ASP A 210 9.53 15.98 -14.55
CA ASP A 210 10.77 15.33 -14.09
C ASP A 210 10.53 13.80 -14.01
N PRO A 211 11.28 12.96 -14.74
CA PRO A 211 10.98 11.53 -14.80
C PRO A 211 11.03 10.83 -13.44
N LEU A 212 11.99 11.18 -12.58
CA LEU A 212 12.18 10.55 -11.29
C LEU A 212 11.08 10.95 -10.31
N ALA A 213 10.74 12.24 -10.25
CA ALA A 213 9.63 12.74 -9.45
C ALA A 213 8.30 12.13 -9.90
N ARG A 214 8.07 12.07 -11.22
CA ARG A 214 6.87 11.49 -11.81
C ARG A 214 6.71 10.02 -11.46
N GLN A 215 7.77 9.21 -11.62
CA GLN A 215 7.76 7.80 -11.21
C GLN A 215 7.36 7.67 -9.74
N LEU A 216 8.02 8.45 -8.87
CA LEU A 216 7.81 8.35 -7.44
C LEU A 216 6.38 8.69 -7.02
N LEU A 217 5.82 9.76 -7.60
CA LEU A 217 4.44 10.20 -7.31
C LEU A 217 3.41 9.20 -7.83
N LEU A 218 3.58 8.74 -9.08
CA LEU A 218 2.70 7.76 -9.72
C LEU A 218 2.64 6.46 -8.91
N GLU A 219 3.81 5.89 -8.56
CA GLU A 219 3.89 4.68 -7.76
C GLU A 219 3.34 4.85 -6.35
N THR A 220 3.59 6.01 -5.72
CA THR A 220 3.10 6.26 -4.35
C THR A 220 1.59 6.36 -4.32
N GLU A 221 0.98 7.09 -5.25
CA GLU A 221 -0.47 7.22 -5.34
C GLU A 221 -1.13 5.87 -5.64
N TRP A 222 -0.60 5.14 -6.62
CA TRP A 222 -1.09 3.80 -6.95
C TRP A 222 -0.98 2.83 -5.78
N LEU A 223 0.16 2.83 -5.07
CA LEU A 223 0.37 1.99 -3.89
C LEU A 223 -0.63 2.30 -2.77
N GLN A 224 -0.96 3.57 -2.54
CA GLN A 224 -1.97 3.94 -1.54
C GLN A 224 -3.36 3.43 -1.93
N LEU A 225 -3.70 3.52 -3.22
CA LEU A 225 -4.98 3.06 -3.74
C LEU A 225 -5.13 1.53 -3.61
N VAL A 226 -4.16 0.74 -4.07
CA VAL A 226 -4.20 -0.73 -3.97
C VAL A 226 -4.06 -1.24 -2.51
N ARG A 227 -3.60 -0.40 -1.58
CA ARG A 227 -3.61 -0.72 -0.15
C ARG A 227 -4.98 -0.51 0.49
N ALA A 228 -5.77 0.42 -0.04
CA ALA A 228 -7.13 0.67 0.41
C ALA A 228 -8.12 -0.34 -0.20
N ASP A 229 -7.80 -0.92 -1.36
CA ASP A 229 -8.63 -1.94 -2.01
C ASP A 229 -8.53 -3.32 -1.31
N PRO A 230 -9.64 -3.92 -0.84
CA PRO A 230 -9.72 -5.29 -0.32
C PRO A 230 -9.43 -6.39 -1.37
N ARG A 231 -9.28 -6.05 -2.66
CA ARG A 231 -9.05 -6.93 -3.80
C ARG A 231 -10.17 -7.93 -4.01
N LEU A 232 -11.39 -7.42 -4.02
CA LEU A 232 -12.59 -8.20 -4.27
C LEU A 232 -12.54 -8.87 -5.66
N PRO A 233 -13.08 -10.09 -5.80
CA PRO A 233 -13.21 -10.76 -7.08
C PRO A 233 -13.99 -9.91 -8.07
N VAL A 234 -13.46 -9.72 -9.28
CA VAL A 234 -14.08 -8.86 -10.30
C VAL A 234 -15.49 -9.32 -10.69
N GLU A 235 -15.76 -10.62 -10.61
CA GLU A 235 -17.08 -11.20 -10.88
C GLU A 235 -18.16 -10.83 -9.84
N LEU A 236 -17.75 -10.32 -8.67
CA LEU A 236 -18.64 -9.82 -7.62
C LEU A 236 -18.81 -8.30 -7.66
N LEU A 237 -18.17 -7.63 -8.62
CA LEU A 237 -18.16 -6.17 -8.74
C LEU A 237 -19.06 -5.71 -9.89
N PRO A 238 -19.51 -4.45 -9.89
CA PRO A 238 -20.24 -3.87 -11.01
C PRO A 238 -19.48 -4.03 -12.34
N ALA A 239 -20.21 -4.25 -13.44
CA ALA A 239 -19.60 -4.50 -14.75
C ALA A 239 -18.64 -3.39 -15.22
N SER A 240 -18.88 -2.13 -14.82
CA SER A 240 -18.05 -0.96 -15.13
C SER A 240 -17.02 -0.64 -14.02
N TRP A 241 -16.51 -1.66 -13.33
CA TRP A 241 -15.55 -1.46 -12.24
C TRP A 241 -14.24 -0.82 -12.72
N PRO A 242 -13.80 0.32 -12.14
CA PRO A 242 -12.71 1.13 -12.69
C PRO A 242 -11.29 0.60 -12.42
N ALA A 243 -11.13 -0.40 -11.53
CA ALA A 243 -9.80 -0.87 -11.12
C ALA A 243 -8.96 -1.45 -12.26
N GLY A 244 -9.58 -2.15 -13.22
CA GLY A 244 -8.88 -2.73 -14.37
C GLY A 244 -8.28 -1.66 -15.28
N PRO A 245 -9.10 -0.76 -15.86
CA PRO A 245 -8.61 0.35 -16.66
C PRO A 245 -7.56 1.22 -15.93
N ALA A 246 -7.75 1.48 -14.64
CA ALA A 246 -6.79 2.25 -13.84
C ALA A 246 -5.44 1.52 -13.67
N GLN A 247 -5.46 0.20 -13.47
CA GLN A 247 -4.24 -0.62 -13.42
C GLN A 247 -3.51 -0.61 -14.77
N ASP A 248 -4.24 -0.71 -15.87
CA ASP A 248 -3.65 -0.66 -17.21
C ASP A 248 -3.01 0.71 -17.48
N LEU A 249 -3.68 1.80 -17.08
CA LEU A 249 -3.12 3.15 -17.13
C LEU A 249 -1.83 3.24 -16.30
N PHE A 250 -1.84 2.79 -15.03
CA PHE A 250 -0.66 2.79 -14.18
C PHE A 250 0.52 2.07 -14.83
N HIS A 251 0.31 0.85 -15.34
CA HIS A 251 1.36 0.08 -16.00
C HIS A 251 1.90 0.76 -17.26
N ARG A 252 1.04 1.34 -18.10
CA ARG A 252 1.48 2.10 -19.29
C ARG A 252 2.34 3.30 -18.92
N LEU A 253 1.87 4.11 -17.98
CA LEU A 253 2.57 5.33 -17.55
C LEU A 253 3.91 4.98 -16.88
N HIS A 254 3.92 3.96 -16.02
CA HIS A 254 5.14 3.50 -15.38
C HIS A 254 6.15 2.97 -16.40
N ALA A 255 5.72 2.12 -17.35
CA ALA A 255 6.60 1.60 -18.39
C ALA A 255 7.20 2.71 -19.26
N ALA A 256 6.46 3.79 -19.52
CA ALA A 256 6.95 4.94 -20.26
C ALA A 256 8.00 5.77 -19.50
N VAL A 257 7.85 5.93 -18.18
CA VAL A 257 8.73 6.79 -17.37
C VAL A 257 9.94 6.06 -16.77
N ASP A 258 9.83 4.76 -16.46
CA ASP A 258 10.85 4.00 -15.72
C ASP A 258 12.26 4.07 -16.33
N PRO A 259 12.48 3.92 -17.65
CA PRO A 259 13.83 4.02 -18.21
C PRO A 259 14.51 5.37 -17.95
N ALA A 260 13.77 6.47 -18.14
CA ALA A 260 14.27 7.82 -17.93
C ALA A 260 14.47 8.10 -16.42
N ALA A 261 13.54 7.67 -15.58
CA ALA A 261 13.64 7.81 -14.13
C ALA A 261 14.86 7.07 -13.57
N ARG A 262 15.15 5.86 -14.05
CA ARG A 262 16.36 5.10 -13.68
C ARG A 262 17.65 5.79 -14.11
N ALA A 263 17.69 6.37 -15.31
CA ALA A 263 18.84 7.14 -15.77
C ALA A 263 19.10 8.37 -14.88
N VAL A 264 18.05 9.12 -14.53
CA VAL A 264 18.14 10.25 -13.61
C VAL A 264 18.61 9.80 -12.23
N ALA A 265 18.03 8.72 -11.68
CA ALA A 265 18.42 8.17 -10.39
C ALA A 265 19.89 7.72 -10.38
N ALA A 266 20.36 7.04 -11.43
CA ALA A 266 21.75 6.57 -11.52
C ALA A 266 22.76 7.74 -11.52
N GLY A 267 22.41 8.87 -12.15
CA GLY A 267 23.26 10.07 -12.14
C GLY A 267 23.17 10.90 -10.85
N LEU A 268 22.08 10.76 -10.10
CA LEU A 268 21.79 11.59 -8.92
C LEU A 268 22.14 10.92 -7.59
N LEU A 269 21.94 9.60 -7.49
CA LEU A 269 22.06 8.88 -6.22
C LEU A 269 23.53 8.60 -5.89
N ASP A 270 24.00 9.24 -4.82
CA ASP A 270 25.26 8.90 -4.18
C ASP A 270 25.04 7.65 -3.31
N THR A 271 25.68 6.54 -3.69
CA THR A 271 25.50 5.23 -3.07
C THR A 271 26.80 4.57 -2.68
N VAL A 272 26.77 3.78 -1.61
CA VAL A 272 27.90 2.98 -1.13
C VAL A 272 27.45 1.53 -0.89
N PRO A 273 28.34 0.54 -0.99
CA PRO A 273 28.02 -0.83 -0.58
C PRO A 273 27.59 -0.90 0.88
N GLU A 274 26.62 -1.76 1.20
CA GLU A 274 26.06 -1.85 2.56
C GLU A 274 27.10 -2.24 3.63
N GLY A 275 28.14 -2.97 3.21
CA GLY A 275 29.30 -3.40 4.02
C GLY A 275 30.56 -2.55 3.86
N ALA A 276 30.50 -1.36 3.24
CA ALA A 276 31.67 -0.49 3.14
C ALA A 276 32.23 -0.16 4.54
N PRO A 277 33.57 -0.15 4.75
CA PRO A 277 34.20 0.15 6.04
C PRO A 277 33.94 1.59 6.52
#